data_AF-A0A1V5UTQ4-F1
#
_entry.id   AF-A0A1V5UTQ4-F1
#
_cell.length_a   1.000
_cell.length_b   1.000
_cell.length_c   1.000
_cell.angle_alpha   90.00
_cell.angle_beta   90.00
_cell.angle_gamma   90.00
#
_symmetry.space_group_name_H-M   'P 1'
#
loop_
_entity.id
_entity.type
_entity.pdbx_description
1 polymer ?
#
loop_
_entity_poly.entity_id
_entity_poly.type
_entity_poly.pdbx_seq_one_letter_code
_entity_poly.pdbx_strand_id
1 'polypeptide(L)'
;MTRAPWEVVWEVQEWLDQGLISPRDLKRALAFRIVSDLDGLEAAVRAEADYDRVVRGELPTEMIEMELPRGTGLIEVLVRTGLASDEKEAKKRLAQGSVFVNGSQVKTDMEWLDDEGVVQIGKKTIGKIRRIRTI
;
A
#
# COMPACT_ATOMS: atom_id res chain seq x y z
N MET A 1 11.54 -3.34 -17.45
CA MET A 1 12.16 -2.15 -18.07
C MET A 1 11.32 -1.80 -19.29
N THR A 2 10.63 -0.66 -19.28
CA THR A 2 9.63 -0.29 -20.31
C THR A 2 10.30 -0.07 -21.67
N ARG A 3 9.81 -0.69 -22.75
CA ARG A 3 10.38 -0.57 -24.10
C ARG A 3 9.94 0.71 -24.84
N ALA A 4 9.91 1.85 -24.15
CA ALA A 4 9.60 3.12 -24.79
C ALA A 4 10.87 3.71 -25.42
N PRO A 5 10.86 4.12 -26.71
CA PRO A 5 11.93 4.94 -27.27
C PRO A 5 12.11 6.22 -26.47
N TRP A 6 13.34 6.73 -26.42
CA TRP A 6 13.67 7.91 -25.62
C TRP A 6 12.97 9.19 -26.12
N GLU A 7 12.65 9.25 -27.42
CA GLU A 7 11.85 10.29 -28.06
C GLU A 7 10.46 10.42 -27.42
N VAL A 8 9.79 9.31 -27.15
CA VAL A 8 8.47 9.28 -26.48
C VAL A 8 8.56 9.81 -25.05
N VAL A 9 9.68 9.58 -24.36
CA VAL A 9 9.87 10.08 -22.99
C VAL A 9 10.00 11.61 -22.99
N TRP A 10 10.68 12.19 -23.98
CA TRP A 10 10.81 13.64 -24.12
C TRP A 10 9.48 14.32 -24.47
N GLU A 11 8.68 13.75 -25.38
CA GLU A 11 7.35 14.28 -25.69
C GLU A 11 6.42 14.30 -24.47
N VAL A 12 6.44 13.22 -23.69
CA VAL A 12 5.65 13.13 -22.44
C VAL A 12 6.12 14.17 -21.42
N GLN A 13 7.42 14.46 -21.35
CA GLN A 13 7.96 15.51 -20.48
C GLN A 13 7.45 16.90 -20.91
N GLU A 14 7.45 17.20 -22.21
CA GLU A 14 6.91 18.46 -22.71
C GLU A 14 5.40 18.59 -22.42
N TRP A 15 4.63 17.51 -22.55
CA TRP A 15 3.20 17.51 -22.20
C TRP A 15 2.96 17.74 -20.70
N LEU A 16 3.83 17.24 -19.83
CA LEU A 16 3.77 17.53 -18.40
C LEU A 16 4.05 18.99 -18.09
N ASP A 17 5.11 19.55 -18.70
CA ASP A 17 5.52 20.93 -18.49
C ASP A 17 4.48 21.93 -19.00
N GLN A 18 3.78 21.58 -20.08
CA GLN A 18 2.66 22.35 -20.64
C GLN A 18 1.32 22.09 -19.93
N GLY A 19 1.26 21.14 -18.98
CA GLY A 19 0.04 20.77 -18.26
C GLY A 19 -1.02 20.06 -19.11
N LEU A 20 -0.64 19.54 -20.29
CA LEU A 20 -1.52 18.78 -21.19
C LEU A 20 -1.87 17.40 -20.62
N ILE A 21 -1.02 16.86 -19.74
CA ILE A 21 -1.29 15.64 -18.98
C ILE A 21 -1.00 15.85 -17.49
N SER A 22 -1.85 15.28 -16.64
CA SER A 22 -1.61 15.28 -15.19
C SER A 22 -0.50 14.29 -14.83
N PRO A 23 0.47 14.67 -13.97
CA PRO A 23 1.48 13.74 -13.43
C PRO A 23 0.88 12.49 -12.79
N ARG A 24 -0.32 12.58 -12.24
CA ARG A 24 -1.04 11.45 -11.65
C ARG A 24 -1.48 10.46 -12.74
N ASP A 25 -2.08 10.96 -13.80
CA ASP A 25 -2.68 10.13 -14.85
C ASP A 25 -1.58 9.44 -15.66
N LEU A 26 -0.44 10.11 -15.87
CA LEU A 26 0.75 9.48 -16.44
C LEU A 26 1.27 8.33 -15.58
N LYS A 27 1.39 8.53 -14.25
CA LYS A 27 1.84 7.46 -13.33
C LYS A 27 0.88 6.28 -13.32
N ARG A 28 -0.43 6.52 -13.40
CA ARG A 28 -1.44 5.46 -13.53
C ARG A 28 -1.26 4.68 -14.82
N ALA A 29 -1.15 5.36 -15.96
CA ALA A 29 -0.95 4.71 -17.26
C ALA A 29 0.35 3.88 -17.29
N LEU A 30 1.45 4.41 -16.73
CA LEU A 30 2.71 3.68 -16.63
C LEU A 30 2.59 2.45 -15.73
N ALA A 31 1.99 2.57 -14.54
CA ALA A 31 1.78 1.45 -13.64
C ALA A 31 0.91 0.37 -14.29
N PHE A 32 -0.19 0.76 -14.93
CA PHE A 32 -1.07 -0.15 -15.67
C PHE A 32 -0.30 -0.93 -16.74
N ARG A 33 0.55 -0.23 -17.52
CA ARG A 33 1.38 -0.86 -18.55
C ARG A 33 2.38 -1.84 -17.95
N ILE A 34 3.06 -1.46 -16.86
CA ILE A 34 4.03 -2.33 -16.19
C ILE A 34 3.35 -3.62 -15.70
N VAL A 35 2.21 -3.51 -15.02
CA VAL A 35 1.47 -4.68 -14.52
C VAL A 35 0.95 -5.52 -15.69
N SER A 36 0.43 -4.88 -16.75
CA SER A 36 -0.02 -5.59 -17.96
C SER A 36 1.09 -6.42 -18.60
N ASP A 37 2.31 -5.88 -18.62
CA ASP A 37 3.47 -6.54 -19.23
C ASP A 37 4.03 -7.68 -18.36
N LEU A 38 3.86 -7.61 -17.04
CA LEU A 38 4.38 -8.61 -16.10
C LEU A 38 3.37 -9.71 -15.77
N ASP A 39 2.13 -9.33 -15.46
CA ASP A 39 1.09 -10.19 -14.88
C ASP A 39 -0.19 -10.25 -15.74
N GLY A 40 -0.18 -9.60 -16.91
CA GLY A 40 -1.29 -9.62 -17.87
C GLY A 40 -2.35 -8.54 -17.64
N LEU A 41 -3.26 -8.42 -18.62
CA LEU A 41 -4.25 -7.34 -18.65
C LEU A 41 -5.24 -7.39 -17.48
N GLU A 42 -5.70 -8.58 -17.09
CA GLU A 42 -6.64 -8.75 -15.98
C GLU A 42 -6.04 -8.30 -14.64
N ALA A 43 -4.76 -8.59 -14.41
CA ALA A 43 -4.03 -8.14 -13.23
C ALA A 43 -3.89 -6.61 -13.20
N ALA A 44 -3.64 -5.99 -14.36
CA ALA A 44 -3.54 -4.53 -14.46
C ALA A 44 -4.87 -3.82 -14.15
N VAL A 45 -5.98 -4.33 -14.69
CA VAL A 45 -7.32 -3.82 -14.41
C VAL A 45 -7.66 -3.96 -12.92
N ARG A 46 -7.33 -5.11 -12.31
CA ARG A 46 -7.54 -5.34 -10.88
C ARG A 46 -6.69 -4.40 -10.02
N ALA A 47 -5.41 -4.26 -10.33
CA ALA A 47 -4.48 -3.39 -9.61
C ALA A 47 -4.92 -1.92 -9.67
N GLU A 48 -5.42 -1.46 -10.83
CA GLU A 48 -5.98 -0.12 -10.96
C GLU A 48 -7.25 0.07 -10.11
N ALA A 49 -8.16 -0.90 -10.12
CA ALA A 49 -9.36 -0.86 -9.29
C ALA A 49 -9.03 -0.84 -7.79
N ASP A 50 -8.06 -1.65 -7.36
CA ASP A 50 -7.59 -1.68 -5.97
C ASP A 50 -6.89 -0.38 -5.56
N TYR A 51 -6.14 0.26 -6.48
CA TYR A 51 -5.61 1.59 -6.24
C TYR A 51 -6.72 2.61 -5.97
N ASP A 52 -7.77 2.62 -6.81
CA ASP A 52 -8.91 3.53 -6.63
C ASP A 52 -9.66 3.29 -5.32
N ARG A 53 -9.85 2.02 -4.92
CA ARG A 53 -10.41 1.65 -3.61
C ARG A 53 -9.60 2.24 -2.46
N VAL A 54 -8.28 2.04 -2.48
CA VAL A 54 -7.40 2.53 -1.41
C VAL A 54 -7.38 4.07 -1.36
N VAL A 55 -7.41 4.76 -2.50
CA VAL A 55 -7.48 6.23 -2.52
C VAL A 55 -8.80 6.75 -1.93
N ARG A 56 -9.90 5.99 -2.08
CA ARG A 56 -11.19 6.25 -1.41
C ARG A 56 -11.19 5.89 0.08
N GLY A 57 -10.18 5.17 0.56
CA GLY A 57 -10.06 4.71 1.94
C GLY A 57 -10.67 3.33 2.20
N GLU A 58 -10.93 2.58 1.13
CA GLU A 58 -11.41 1.20 1.17
C GLU A 58 -10.21 0.22 1.16
N LEU A 59 -10.46 -1.04 1.53
CA LEU A 59 -9.43 -2.09 1.48
C LEU A 59 -9.28 -2.63 0.05
N PRO A 60 -8.05 -2.94 -0.39
CA PRO A 60 -7.84 -3.63 -1.66
C PRO A 60 -8.36 -5.08 -1.55
N THR A 61 -8.67 -5.69 -2.69
CA THR A 61 -9.12 -7.09 -2.75
C THR A 61 -8.02 -8.06 -2.37
N GLU A 62 -6.78 -7.78 -2.76
CA GLU A 62 -5.61 -8.58 -2.43
C GLU A 62 -4.71 -7.86 -1.44
N MET A 63 -4.33 -8.56 -0.38
CA MET A 63 -3.45 -8.07 0.68
C MET A 63 -2.39 -9.11 0.97
N ILE A 64 -1.19 -8.66 1.31
CA ILE A 64 -0.12 -9.53 1.77
C ILE A 64 -0.54 -10.08 3.14
N GLU A 65 -0.70 -11.39 3.22
CA GLU A 65 -1.04 -12.12 4.44
C GLU A 65 0.23 -12.49 5.21
N MET A 66 0.17 -12.41 6.54
CA MET A 66 1.27 -12.75 7.44
C MET A 66 0.76 -13.48 8.67
N GLU A 67 1.48 -14.52 9.07
CA GLU A 67 1.18 -15.29 10.26
C GLU A 67 2.03 -14.83 11.45
N LEU A 68 1.37 -14.56 12.57
CA LEU A 68 2.00 -14.09 13.81
C LEU A 68 1.44 -14.86 15.02
N PRO A 69 2.24 -15.14 16.05
CA PRO A 69 1.72 -15.75 17.27
C PRO A 69 0.63 -14.90 17.92
N ARG A 70 -0.41 -15.53 18.47
CA ARG A 70 -1.39 -14.83 19.28
C ARG A 70 -0.72 -14.15 20.49
N GLY A 71 -1.15 -12.94 20.81
CA GLY A 71 -0.56 -12.12 21.89
C GLY A 71 0.64 -11.28 21.45
N THR A 72 1.06 -11.34 20.17
CA THR A 72 2.11 -10.46 19.64
C THR A 72 1.71 -8.99 19.80
N GLY A 73 2.58 -8.17 20.40
CA GLY A 73 2.31 -6.73 20.58
C GLY A 73 2.25 -5.99 19.23
N LEU A 74 1.37 -5.00 19.10
CA LEU A 74 1.15 -4.26 17.86
C LEU A 74 2.44 -3.60 17.32
N ILE A 75 3.33 -3.12 18.20
CA ILE A 75 4.64 -2.62 17.79
C ILE A 75 5.46 -3.70 17.08
N GLU A 76 5.49 -4.92 17.63
CA GLU A 76 6.18 -6.06 17.02
C GLU A 76 5.50 -6.46 15.70
N VAL A 77 4.17 -6.46 15.65
CA VAL A 77 3.41 -6.69 14.40
C VAL A 77 3.85 -5.72 13.31
N LEU A 78 3.97 -4.42 13.61
CA LEU A 78 4.36 -3.40 12.63
C LEU A 78 5.78 -3.62 12.09
N VAL A 79 6.72 -4.07 12.93
CA VAL A 79 8.10 -4.34 12.52
C VAL A 79 8.17 -5.64 11.72
N ARG A 80 7.59 -6.72 12.22
CA ARG A 80 7.62 -8.04 11.56
C ARG A 80 6.93 -8.02 10.20
N THR A 81 5.93 -7.16 10.02
CA THR A 81 5.21 -7.02 8.76
C THR A 81 5.87 -6.10 7.74
N GLY A 82 7.00 -5.49 8.10
CA GLY A 82 7.74 -4.52 7.29
C GLY A 82 7.00 -3.19 7.13
N LEU A 83 5.97 -2.93 7.94
CA LEU A 83 5.25 -1.64 7.95
C LEU A 83 6.06 -0.54 8.64
N ALA A 84 6.93 -0.92 9.59
CA ALA A 84 7.93 -0.08 10.21
C ALA A 84 9.31 -0.72 10.09
N SER A 85 10.35 0.11 9.94
CA SER A 85 11.73 -0.37 9.78
C SER A 85 12.30 -0.90 11.10
N ASP A 86 11.87 -0.33 12.23
CA ASP A 86 12.29 -0.70 13.58
C ASP A 86 11.19 -0.36 14.61
N GLU A 87 11.40 -0.76 15.87
CA GLU A 87 10.47 -0.49 16.96
C GLU A 87 10.28 1.01 17.24
N LYS A 88 11.32 1.84 17.06
CA LYS A 88 11.24 3.28 17.34
C LYS A 88 10.34 3.96 16.32
N GLU A 89 10.45 3.59 15.05
CA GLU A 89 9.55 4.02 14.00
C GLU A 89 8.13 3.54 14.30
N ALA A 90 7.94 2.26 14.64
CA ALA A 90 6.62 1.73 14.99
C ALA A 90 5.97 2.51 16.14
N LYS A 91 6.69 2.73 17.25
CA LYS A 91 6.25 3.56 18.39
C LYS A 91 5.88 4.97 17.97
N LYS A 92 6.70 5.62 17.13
CA LYS A 92 6.43 6.96 16.61
C LYS A 92 5.16 6.99 15.75
N ARG A 93 4.98 6.02 14.85
CA ARG A 93 3.79 5.90 13.99
C ARG A 93 2.52 5.72 14.81
N LEU A 94 2.61 4.90 15.86
CA LEU A 94 1.53 4.63 16.79
C LEU A 94 1.15 5.89 17.60
N ALA A 95 2.14 6.57 18.19
CA ALA A 95 1.94 7.83 18.91
C ALA A 95 1.35 8.94 18.01
N GLN A 96 1.71 8.98 16.73
CA GLN A 96 1.16 9.91 15.75
C GLN A 96 -0.28 9.56 15.33
N GLY A 97 -0.82 8.40 15.73
CA GLY A 97 -2.13 7.90 15.31
C GLY A 97 -2.17 7.56 13.82
N SER A 98 -1.04 7.20 13.21
CA SER A 98 -1.01 6.79 11.81
C SER A 98 -1.32 5.31 11.61
N VAL A 99 -1.49 4.54 12.69
CA VAL A 99 -1.75 3.10 12.67
C VAL A 99 -3.24 2.83 12.77
N PHE A 100 -3.74 1.93 11.91
CA PHE A 100 -5.12 1.49 11.90
C PHE A 100 -5.17 -0.04 11.99
N VAL A 101 -6.04 -0.55 12.86
CA VAL A 101 -6.35 -1.98 13.00
C VAL A 101 -7.83 -2.15 12.67
N ASN A 102 -8.15 -3.01 11.69
CA ASN A 102 -9.53 -3.25 11.23
C ASN A 102 -10.30 -1.95 10.93
N GLY A 103 -9.61 -0.94 10.37
CA GLY A 103 -10.16 0.37 10.04
C GLY A 103 -10.26 1.38 11.19
N SER A 104 -10.02 0.94 12.44
CA SER A 104 -10.03 1.78 13.64
C SER A 104 -8.64 2.33 13.96
N GLN A 105 -8.56 3.62 14.30
CA GLN A 105 -7.28 4.26 14.65
C GLN A 105 -6.82 3.77 16.03
N VAL A 106 -5.55 3.36 16.13
CA VAL A 106 -4.94 2.91 17.38
C VAL A 106 -3.75 3.82 17.72
N LYS A 107 -3.61 4.18 19.00
CA LYS A 107 -2.55 5.09 19.50
C LYS A 107 -1.70 4.50 20.63
N THR A 108 -2.09 3.36 21.16
CA THR A 108 -1.41 2.67 22.26
C THR A 108 -1.04 1.27 21.79
N ASP A 109 0.04 0.73 22.34
CA ASP A 109 0.41 -0.65 22.06
C ASP A 109 -0.65 -1.59 22.66
N MET A 110 -1.00 -2.62 21.89
CA MET A 110 -1.99 -3.62 22.27
C MET A 110 -1.56 -4.98 21.78
N GLU A 111 -1.95 -6.02 22.50
CA GLU A 111 -1.71 -7.39 22.05
C GLU A 111 -2.67 -7.74 20.91
N TRP A 112 -2.15 -8.43 19.90
CA TRP A 112 -2.94 -8.98 18.83
C TRP A 112 -3.66 -10.25 19.30
N LEU A 113 -4.95 -10.14 19.56
CA LEU A 113 -5.77 -11.24 20.10
C LEU A 113 -6.77 -11.82 19.11
N ASP A 114 -6.99 -11.14 17.99
CA ASP A 114 -7.92 -11.53 16.93
C ASP A 114 -7.31 -12.66 16.08
N ASP A 115 -8.14 -13.63 15.68
CA ASP A 115 -7.69 -14.76 14.87
C ASP A 115 -7.21 -14.32 13.48
N GLU A 116 -7.87 -13.29 12.93
CA GLU A 116 -7.52 -12.62 11.68
C GLU A 116 -7.83 -11.12 11.78
N GLY A 117 -7.06 -10.28 11.10
CA GLY A 117 -7.38 -8.86 10.97
C GLY A 117 -6.46 -8.12 10.00
N VAL A 118 -6.68 -6.82 9.85
CA VAL A 118 -5.93 -5.97 8.91
C VAL A 118 -5.20 -4.86 9.68
N VAL A 119 -3.91 -4.71 9.43
CA VAL A 119 -3.09 -3.60 9.93
C VAL A 119 -2.70 -2.68 8.79
N GLN A 120 -2.81 -1.38 9.03
CA GLN A 120 -2.47 -0.36 8.05
C GLN A 120 -1.70 0.82 8.67
N ILE A 121 -0.83 1.45 7.89
CA ILE A 121 -0.29 2.78 8.20
C ILE A 121 -0.84 3.80 7.22
N GLY A 122 -1.77 4.63 7.71
CA GLY A 122 -2.53 5.59 6.93
C GLY A 122 -3.62 4.92 6.09
N LYS A 123 -4.83 5.50 6.08
CA LYS A 123 -6.01 4.91 5.40
C LYS A 123 -5.91 4.81 3.88
N LYS A 124 -4.94 5.48 3.24
CA LYS A 124 -4.89 5.66 1.78
C LYS A 124 -3.59 5.20 1.15
N THR A 125 -2.83 4.33 1.82
CA THR A 125 -1.50 3.91 1.36
C THR A 125 -1.47 2.42 1.02
N ILE A 126 -1.54 2.07 -0.26
CA ILE A 126 -1.68 0.66 -0.70
C ILE A 126 -0.51 -0.24 -0.25
N GLY A 127 0.72 0.29 -0.27
CA GLY A 127 1.92 -0.44 0.16
C GLY A 127 2.02 -0.67 1.68
N LYS A 128 1.15 -0.03 2.47
CA LYS A 128 1.18 -0.09 3.93
C LYS A 128 -0.05 -0.77 4.52
N ILE A 129 -0.48 -1.87 3.91
CA ILE A 129 -1.63 -2.69 4.31
C ILE A 129 -1.18 -4.14 4.42
N ARG A 130 -1.51 -4.81 5.51
CA ARG A 130 -1.18 -6.23 5.77
C ARG A 130 -2.36 -6.93 6.42
N ARG A 131 -2.66 -8.13 5.96
CA ARG A 131 -3.59 -9.04 6.64
C ARG A 131 -2.78 -9.90 7.60
N ILE A 132 -3.23 -10.01 8.83
CA ILE A 132 -2.59 -10.76 9.91
C ILE A 132 -3.49 -11.94 10.23
N ARG A 133 -2.90 -13.12 10.35
CA ARG A 133 -3.54 -14.33 10.86
C ARG A 133 -2.76 -14.83 12.06
N THR A 134 -3.45 -15.29 13.09
CA THR A 134 -2.77 -15.89 14.25
C THR A 134 -2.51 -17.37 14.06
N ILE A 135 -1.37 -17.81 14.60
CA ILE A 135 -0.94 -19.20 14.71
C ILE A 135 -0.72 -19.59 16.18
#